data_AF-A0A372DIV7-F1
#
_entry.id   AF-A0A372DIV7-F1
#
_cell.length_a   1.000
_cell.length_b   1.000
_cell.length_c   1.000
_cell.angle_alpha   90.00
_cell.angle_beta   90.00
_cell.angle_gamma   90.00
#
_symmetry.space_group_name_H-M   'P 1'
#
loop_
_entity.id
_entity.type
_entity.pdbx_description
1 polymer ?
#
loop_
_entity_poly.entity_id
_entity_poly.type
_entity_poly.pdbx_seq_one_letter_code
_entity_poly.pdbx_strand_id
1 'polypeptide(L)'
;MTASLSAPAAAESAPEAIDLNQFLALPDTQPASEFINGKIIQKPMPQGEHSTLQADLVAAINAVLKQRKIARAYTELRCTFGDRAIVPDLQPLPRTISTI
;
A
#
# COMPACT_ATOMS: atom_id res chain seq x y z
N MET A 1 46.25 19.30 19.89
CA MET A 1 46.30 17.84 19.65
C MET A 1 45.02 17.27 20.23
N THR A 2 43.87 17.30 19.53
CA THR A 2 43.38 16.23 18.61
C THR A 2 43.64 14.84 19.20
N ALA A 3 42.65 13.96 19.42
CA ALA A 3 41.48 13.70 18.60
C ALA A 3 40.32 13.08 19.42
N SER A 4 39.10 13.40 18.98
CA SER A 4 37.86 12.69 19.27
C SER A 4 37.99 11.20 18.95
N LEU A 5 37.62 10.31 19.88
CA LEU A 5 37.29 8.93 19.52
C LEU A 5 35.84 8.89 19.05
N SER A 6 35.72 8.68 17.75
CA SER A 6 34.49 8.42 17.02
C SER A 6 33.84 7.12 17.48
N ALA A 7 32.54 7.18 17.74
CA ALA A 7 31.69 6.00 17.86
C ALA A 7 31.79 5.13 16.58
N PRO A 8 31.70 3.79 16.69
CA PRO A 8 31.66 2.94 15.52
C PRO A 8 30.35 3.19 14.78
N ALA A 9 30.47 3.62 13.52
CA ALA A 9 29.39 3.72 12.57
C ALA A 9 28.63 2.39 12.55
N ALA A 10 27.32 2.46 12.82
CA ALA A 10 26.41 1.37 12.55
C ALA A 10 26.61 0.92 11.11
N ALA A 11 26.87 -0.37 10.93
CA ALA A 11 26.97 -0.99 9.62
C ALA A 11 25.66 -0.75 8.86
N GLU A 12 25.73 0.14 7.88
CA GLU A 12 24.66 0.40 6.92
C GLU A 12 24.69 -0.75 5.90
N SER A 13 24.05 -1.87 6.26
CA SER A 13 23.85 -2.99 5.34
C SER A 13 22.90 -2.53 4.22
N ALA A 14 23.39 -2.51 2.98
CA ALA A 14 22.55 -2.37 1.79
C ALA A 14 21.32 -3.27 1.93
N PRO A 15 20.09 -2.78 1.67
CA PRO A 15 18.90 -3.57 1.95
C PRO A 15 18.96 -4.82 1.07
N GLU A 16 19.01 -6.00 1.70
CA GLU A 16 18.72 -7.25 1.01
C GLU A 16 17.38 -7.03 0.31
N ALA A 17 17.36 -7.16 -1.02
CA ALA A 17 16.14 -6.99 -1.80
C ALA A 17 15.13 -8.04 -1.31
N ILE A 18 14.13 -7.59 -0.56
CA ILE A 18 13.05 -8.44 -0.06
C ILE A 18 12.26 -8.93 -1.27
N ASP A 19 12.01 -10.25 -1.35
CA ASP A 19 11.16 -10.83 -2.38
C ASP A 19 9.68 -10.56 -2.08
N LEU A 20 8.83 -10.50 -3.11
CA LEU A 20 7.39 -10.25 -2.96
C LEU A 20 6.73 -11.27 -2.02
N ASN A 21 7.12 -12.54 -2.09
CA ASN A 21 6.54 -13.58 -1.24
C ASN A 21 6.92 -13.38 0.24
N GLN A 22 8.12 -12.88 0.50
CA GLN A 22 8.54 -12.54 1.85
C GLN A 22 7.75 -11.33 2.37
N PHE A 23 7.52 -10.32 1.53
CA PHE A 23 6.67 -9.18 1.88
C PHE A 23 5.23 -9.62 2.21
N LEU A 24 4.64 -10.52 1.43
CA LEU A 24 3.27 -11.01 1.67
C LEU A 24 3.14 -11.88 2.92
N ALA A 25 4.25 -12.45 3.42
CA ALA A 25 4.28 -13.19 4.68
C ALA A 25 4.41 -12.28 5.92
N LEU A 26 4.75 -11.00 5.74
CA LEU A 26 4.79 -10.04 6.84
C LEU A 26 3.38 -9.73 7.36
N PRO A 27 3.23 -9.43 8.66
CA PRO A 27 1.96 -9.01 9.20
C PRO A 27 1.51 -7.68 8.59
N ASP A 28 0.18 -7.50 8.48
CA ASP A 28 -0.39 -6.24 8.01
C ASP A 28 -0.05 -5.09 8.97
N THR A 29 0.35 -3.96 8.40
CA THR A 29 0.73 -2.75 9.15
C THR A 29 -0.36 -1.68 9.08
N GLN A 30 -0.41 -0.81 10.09
CA GLN A 30 -1.19 0.43 10.07
C GLN A 30 -0.27 1.64 10.31
N PRO A 31 -0.09 2.56 9.34
CA PRO A 31 -0.62 2.56 7.97
C PRO A 31 -0.10 1.40 7.11
N ALA A 32 -0.83 1.11 6.03
CA ALA A 32 -0.50 0.04 5.10
C ALA A 32 0.89 0.25 4.48
N SER A 33 1.62 -0.85 4.32
CA SER A 33 2.88 -0.88 3.59
C SER A 33 2.67 -1.33 2.15
N GLU A 34 3.43 -0.75 1.23
CA GLU A 34 3.46 -1.07 -0.19
C GLU A 34 4.83 -1.63 -0.57
N PHE A 35 4.83 -2.57 -1.50
CA PHE A 35 6.03 -3.16 -2.09
C PHE A 35 6.16 -2.71 -3.54
N ILE A 36 7.16 -1.87 -3.80
CA ILE A 36 7.43 -1.28 -5.12
C ILE A 36 8.93 -1.43 -5.42
N ASN A 37 9.27 -2.13 -6.51
CA ASN A 37 10.65 -2.32 -6.99
C ASN A 37 11.61 -2.89 -5.92
N GLY A 38 11.20 -3.93 -5.18
CA GLY A 38 12.06 -4.55 -4.17
C GLY A 38 12.15 -3.79 -2.84
N LYS A 39 11.37 -2.71 -2.67
CA LYS A 39 11.39 -1.87 -1.47
C LYS A 39 10.03 -1.85 -0.80
N ILE A 40 10.04 -1.87 0.53
CA ILE A 40 8.86 -1.67 1.37
C ILE A 40 8.75 -0.18 1.69
N ILE A 41 7.63 0.44 1.33
CA ILE A 41 7.33 1.84 1.55
C ILE A 41 6.04 1.92 2.37
N GLN A 42 6.09 2.55 3.53
CA GLN A 42 4.89 2.73 4.36
C GLN A 42 4.11 3.97 3.90
N LYS A 43 2.78 3.85 3.79
CA LYS A 43 1.92 4.99 3.51
C LYS A 43 1.99 6.01 4.65
N PRO A 44 1.87 7.31 4.36
CA PRO A 44 1.70 8.30 5.41
C PRO A 44 0.41 8.03 6.19
N MET A 45 0.39 8.45 7.47
CA MET A 45 -0.83 8.43 8.27
C MET A 45 -1.93 9.21 7.53
N PRO A 46 -3.13 8.62 7.33
CA PRO A 46 -4.22 9.32 6.67
C PRO A 46 -4.69 10.50 7.53
N GLN A 47 -4.98 11.61 6.85
CA GLN A 47 -5.55 12.82 7.47
C GLN A 47 -7.07 12.83 7.27
N GLY A 48 -7.83 13.42 8.19
CA GLY A 48 -9.30 13.48 8.10
C GLY A 48 -9.83 14.02 6.76
N GLU A 49 -9.18 15.03 6.18
CA GLU A 49 -9.54 15.56 4.85
C GLU A 49 -9.40 14.52 3.73
N HIS A 50 -8.32 13.71 3.77
CA HIS A 50 -8.10 12.63 2.81
C HIS A 50 -9.17 11.55 2.97
N SER A 51 -9.49 11.18 4.21
CA SER A 51 -10.56 10.20 4.50
C SER A 51 -11.94 10.67 4.04
N THR A 52 -12.27 11.95 4.23
CA THR A 52 -13.55 12.53 3.76
C THR A 52 -13.64 12.47 2.23
N LEU A 53 -12.60 12.92 1.52
CA LEU A 53 -12.56 12.88 0.06
C LEU A 53 -12.62 11.46 -0.48
N GLN A 54 -11.90 10.52 0.15
CA GLN A 54 -11.92 9.11 -0.21
C GLN A 54 -13.33 8.53 -0.05
N ALA A 55 -13.99 8.79 1.08
CA ALA A 55 -15.34 8.29 1.35
C ALA A 55 -16.37 8.82 0.32
N ASP A 56 -16.34 10.12 0.03
CA ASP A 56 -17.25 10.76 -0.91
C ASP A 56 -17.03 10.26 -2.34
N LEU A 57 -15.77 10.12 -2.77
CA LEU A 57 -15.43 9.62 -4.09
C LEU A 57 -15.88 8.18 -4.28
N VAL A 58 -15.65 7.32 -3.28
CA VAL A 58 -16.07 5.91 -3.30
C VAL A 58 -17.59 5.80 -3.34
N ALA A 59 -18.30 6.63 -2.59
CA ALA A 59 -19.76 6.66 -2.60
C ALA A 59 -20.30 7.07 -3.97
N ALA A 60 -19.75 8.15 -4.56
CA ALA A 60 -20.15 8.63 -5.88
C ALA A 60 -19.89 7.60 -6.98
N ILE A 61 -18.71 6.97 -7.00
CA ILE A 61 -18.37 5.92 -7.97
C ILE A 61 -19.29 4.71 -7.78
N ASN A 62 -19.46 4.23 -6.54
CA ASN A 62 -20.31 3.08 -6.27
C ASN A 62 -21.79 3.33 -6.62
N ALA A 63 -22.29 4.57 -6.52
CA ALA A 63 -23.66 4.89 -6.93
C ALA A 63 -23.88 4.56 -8.42
N VAL A 64 -22.92 4.91 -9.29
CA VAL A 64 -22.99 4.63 -10.74
C VAL A 64 -22.72 3.15 -11.03
N LEU A 65 -21.65 2.59 -10.44
CA LEU A 65 -21.22 1.22 -10.74
C LEU A 65 -22.21 0.16 -10.26
N LYS A 66 -22.85 0.36 -9.09
CA LYS A 66 -23.85 -0.56 -8.55
C LYS A 66 -25.13 -0.58 -9.38
N GLN A 67 -25.59 0.58 -9.85
CA GLN A 67 -26.77 0.67 -10.72
C GLN A 67 -26.56 -0.12 -12.01
N ARG A 68 -25.37 -0.03 -12.61
CA ARG A 68 -25.02 -0.76 -13.84
C ARG A 68 -24.58 -2.21 -13.60
N LYS A 69 -24.42 -2.63 -12.34
CA LYS A 69 -23.94 -3.96 -11.90
C LYS A 69 -22.61 -4.40 -12.52
N ILE A 70 -21.77 -3.46 -12.94
CA ILE A 70 -20.52 -3.73 -13.66
C ILE A 70 -19.32 -3.94 -12.72
N ALA A 71 -19.27 -3.22 -11.60
CA ALA A 71 -18.11 -3.21 -10.70
C ALA A 71 -18.49 -2.70 -9.30
N ARG A 72 -17.53 -2.75 -8.38
CA ARG A 72 -17.60 -2.16 -7.04
C ARG A 72 -16.25 -1.54 -6.68
N ALA A 73 -16.27 -0.31 -6.17
CA ALA A 73 -15.08 0.37 -5.66
C ALA A 73 -14.83 -0.02 -4.19
N TYR A 74 -13.57 -0.35 -3.91
CA TYR A 74 -13.03 -0.69 -2.60
C TYR A 74 -11.97 0.33 -2.19
N THR A 75 -11.90 0.64 -0.90
CA THR A 75 -10.87 1.51 -0.30
C THR A 75 -9.78 0.66 0.32
N GLU A 76 -8.54 1.13 0.23
CA GLU A 76 -7.39 0.53 0.95
C GLU A 76 -7.22 -0.98 0.72
N LEU A 77 -7.62 -1.47 -0.46
CA LEU A 77 -7.53 -2.89 -0.81
C LEU A 77 -6.14 -3.19 -1.36
N ARG A 78 -5.41 -4.13 -0.74
CA ARG A 78 -4.13 -4.60 -1.27
C ARG A 78 -4.31 -5.23 -2.64
N CYS A 79 -3.59 -4.70 -3.61
CA CYS A 79 -3.54 -5.19 -4.98
C CYS A 79 -2.14 -5.72 -5.26
N THR A 80 -2.04 -7.03 -5.46
CA THR A 80 -0.82 -7.69 -5.91
C THR A 80 -0.88 -7.88 -7.42
N PHE A 81 0.13 -7.39 -8.14
CA PHE A 81 0.25 -7.63 -9.57
C PHE A 81 1.72 -7.71 -9.96
N GLY A 82 2.07 -8.74 -10.73
CA GLY A 82 3.46 -9.01 -11.10
C GLY A 82 4.35 -9.12 -9.86
N ASP A 83 5.35 -8.23 -9.79
CA ASP A 83 6.34 -8.11 -8.72
C ASP A 83 6.04 -6.96 -7.73
N ARG A 84 4.79 -6.50 -7.66
CA ARG A 84 4.38 -5.35 -6.83
C ARG A 84 3.18 -5.69 -5.95
N ALA A 85 3.14 -5.07 -4.78
CA ALA A 85 1.97 -5.08 -3.91
C ALA A 85 1.68 -3.66 -3.45
N ILE A 86 0.61 -3.05 -3.96
CA ILE A 86 0.25 -1.66 -3.64
C ILE A 86 -1.07 -1.61 -2.89
N VAL A 87 -1.31 -0.52 -2.16
CA VAL A 87 -2.56 -0.30 -1.42
C VAL A 87 -3.15 1.04 -1.86
N PRO A 88 -3.81 1.07 -3.04
CA PRO A 88 -4.42 2.27 -3.56
C PRO A 88 -5.52 2.78 -2.61
N ASP A 89 -5.71 4.10 -2.61
CA ASP A 89 -6.81 4.71 -1.85
C ASP A 89 -8.18 4.27 -2.37
N LEU A 90 -8.30 4.00 -3.68
CA LEU A 90 -9.54 3.57 -4.31
C LEU A 90 -9.25 2.64 -5.48
N GLN A 91 -9.85 1.45 -5.45
CA GLN A 91 -9.78 0.46 -6.53
C GLN A 91 -11.19 -0.04 -6.94
N PRO A 92 -11.66 0.27 -8.15
CA PRO A 92 -12.81 -0.40 -8.75
C PRO A 92 -12.46 -1.83 -9.18
N LEU A 93 -13.26 -2.80 -8.78
CA LEU A 93 -13.16 -4.20 -9.21
C LEU A 93 -14.42 -4.63 -9.96
N PRO A 94 -14.28 -5.27 -11.13
CA PRO A 94 -15.41 -5.85 -11.86
C PRO A 94 -16.16 -6.87 -11.01
N ARG A 95 -17.48 -6.94 -11.17
CA ARG A 95 -18.33 -7.87 -10.41
C ARG A 95 -18.07 -9.35 -10.76
N THR A 96 -17.43 -9.60 -11.90
CA THR A 96 -17.20 -10.94 -12.46
C THR A 96 -15.98 -11.66 -11.88
N ILE A 97 -15.12 -10.97 -11.13
CA ILE A 97 -13.90 -11.60 -10.60
C ILE A 97 -14.25 -12.42 -9.36
N SER A 98 -14.38 -13.73 -9.55
CA SER A 98 -14.59 -14.72 -8.48
C SER A 98 -13.29 -15.19 -7.82
N THR A 99 -12.15 -14.57 -8.14
CA THR A 99 -10.84 -14.98 -7.64
C THR A 99 -9.90 -13.77 -7.58
N ILE A 100 -9.74 -13.24 -6.38
CA ILE A 100 -8.48 -12.63 -5.90
C ILE A 100 -8.18 -13.35 -4.59
#